data_AF-A0A395HMT1-F1
#
_entry.id   AF-A0A395HMT1-F1
#
_cell.length_a   1.000
_cell.length_b   1.000
_cell.length_c   1.000
_cell.angle_alpha   90.00
_cell.angle_beta   90.00
_cell.angle_gamma   90.00
#
_symmetry.space_group_name_H-M   'P 1'
#
loop_
_entity.id
_entity.type
_entity.pdbx_description
1 polymer ?
#
loop_
_entity_poly.entity_id
_entity_poly.type
_entity_poly.pdbx_seq_one_letter_code
_entity_poly.pdbx_strand_id
1 'polypeptide(L)'
;MSPQTILINYTPDKRLSLMDATTKQPLYHVKVSRQTPQMEMIRLTGHLPPTEGAGADATGTGMRPIPADEEAYFESRVCTAQFKLTSLDVKLRIREQRNIELKRQKVLSTRYSFVSPALSVGQGGAVVLTWETDSENNAVGNFRLVQEGDSQVLVKFRNEAFSNERVGTFEVLDGAMDELVTDEAVISGLAMLAMNQSFNLAGMVMFGRS
;
A
#
# COMPACT_ATOMS: atom_id res chain seq x y z
N MET A 1 21.47 -0.70 -3.94
CA MET A 1 20.94 -0.54 -2.57
C MET A 1 20.21 -1.83 -2.19
N SER A 2 20.07 -2.14 -0.90
CA SER A 2 19.36 -3.34 -0.46
C SER A 2 17.85 -3.16 -0.58
N PRO A 3 17.08 -4.21 -0.93
CA PRO A 3 15.62 -4.19 -0.88
C PRO A 3 15.11 -3.76 0.50
N GLN A 4 14.01 -3.00 0.53
CA GLN A 4 13.30 -2.67 1.76
C GLN A 4 12.23 -3.72 2.03
N THR A 5 12.16 -4.23 3.25
CA THR A 5 11.09 -5.16 3.67
C THR A 5 10.13 -4.44 4.59
N ILE A 6 8.84 -4.47 4.25
CA ILE A 6 7.74 -3.88 5.02
C ILE A 6 6.91 -5.03 5.61
N LEU A 7 6.87 -5.11 6.93
CA LEU A 7 6.05 -6.07 7.67
C LEU A 7 4.61 -5.57 7.76
N ILE A 8 3.62 -6.42 7.49
CA ILE A 8 2.20 -6.08 7.59
C ILE A 8 1.57 -6.85 8.75
N ASN A 9 1.36 -6.19 9.88
CA ASN A 9 0.82 -6.82 11.08
C ASN A 9 -0.66 -6.50 11.28
N TYR A 10 -1.40 -7.47 11.80
CA TYR A 10 -2.73 -7.23 12.36
C TYR A 10 -2.60 -6.43 13.65
N THR A 11 -3.57 -5.55 13.90
CA THR A 11 -3.72 -4.88 15.20
C THR A 11 -5.08 -5.23 15.81
N PRO A 12 -5.22 -5.16 17.15
CA PRO A 12 -6.49 -5.44 17.83
C PRO A 12 -7.68 -4.59 17.34
N ASP A 13 -7.41 -3.37 16.86
CA ASP A 13 -8.43 -2.38 16.47
C ASP A 13 -8.86 -2.45 15.00
N LYS A 14 -8.68 -3.61 14.34
CA LYS A 14 -9.00 -3.81 12.92
C LYS A 14 -8.25 -2.86 11.98
N ARG A 15 -7.06 -2.45 12.39
CA ARG A 15 -6.10 -1.70 11.58
C ARG A 15 -4.97 -2.63 11.16
N LEU A 16 -4.26 -2.26 10.11
CA LEU A 16 -2.96 -2.85 9.79
C LEU A 16 -1.88 -1.85 10.15
N SER A 17 -0.83 -2.36 10.78
CA SER A 17 0.39 -1.61 11.03
C SER A 17 1.46 -2.10 10.05
N LEU A 18 2.00 -1.19 9.25
CA LEU A 18 3.06 -1.48 8.31
C LEU A 18 4.36 -0.87 8.82
N MET A 19 5.37 -1.71 9.03
CA MET A 19 6.64 -1.29 9.65
C MET A 19 7.83 -1.76 8.83
N ASP A 20 8.90 -0.97 8.82
CA ASP A 20 10.16 -1.38 8.24
C ASP A 20 10.76 -2.55 9.04
N ALA A 21 11.12 -3.64 8.37
CA ALA A 21 11.62 -4.84 9.02
C ALA A 21 12.98 -4.64 9.69
N THR A 22 13.81 -3.74 9.15
CA THR A 22 15.18 -3.48 9.59
C THR A 22 15.19 -2.46 10.71
N THR A 23 14.58 -1.29 10.50
CA THR A 23 14.62 -0.18 11.46
C THR A 23 13.54 -0.28 12.52
N LYS A 24 12.54 -1.16 12.31
CA LYS A 24 11.33 -1.27 13.14
C LYS A 24 10.50 0.02 13.19
N GLN A 25 10.78 0.98 12.31
CA GLN A 25 10.01 2.22 12.25
C GLN A 25 8.64 1.98 11.58
N PRO A 26 7.57 2.58 12.12
CA PRO A 26 6.26 2.51 11.50
C PRO A 26 6.24 3.34 10.22
N LEU A 27 5.85 2.73 9.09
CA LEU A 27 5.80 3.36 7.77
C LEU A 27 4.39 3.80 7.42
N TYR A 28 3.39 2.96 7.71
CA TYR A 28 1.98 3.27 7.43
C TYR A 28 1.05 2.78 8.53
N HIS A 29 -0.05 3.53 8.68
CA HIS A 29 -1.27 3.02 9.30
C HIS A 29 -2.34 2.83 8.25
N VAL A 30 -3.01 1.68 8.30
CA VAL A 30 -4.13 1.36 7.43
C VAL A 30 -5.35 1.07 8.27
N LYS A 31 -6.42 1.81 8.06
CA LYS A 31 -7.73 1.58 8.64
C LYS A 31 -8.60 0.86 7.60
N VAL A 32 -9.30 -0.18 8.05
CA VAL A 32 -10.25 -0.93 7.23
C VAL A 32 -11.66 -0.63 7.75
N SER A 33 -12.56 -0.22 6.86
CA SER A 33 -13.93 0.20 7.16
C SER A 33 -14.95 -0.58 6.34
N ARG A 34 -16.15 -0.76 6.90
CA ARG A 34 -17.32 -1.23 6.16
C ARG A 34 -18.06 -0.10 5.44
N GLN A 35 -17.79 1.16 5.82
CA GLN A 35 -18.36 2.34 5.19
C GLN A 35 -17.46 2.80 4.04
N THR A 36 -17.96 3.70 3.21
CA THR A 36 -17.20 4.26 2.09
C THR A 36 -16.41 5.47 2.58
N PRO A 37 -15.06 5.55 2.41
CA PRO A 37 -14.11 4.60 1.79
C PRO A 37 -13.77 3.37 2.64
N GLN A 38 -13.44 2.24 2.00
CA GLN A 38 -13.30 0.92 2.64
C GLN A 38 -11.90 0.63 3.20
N MET A 39 -10.86 1.23 2.63
CA MET A 39 -9.53 1.29 3.24
C MET A 39 -8.99 2.70 3.15
N GLU A 40 -8.37 3.13 4.23
CA GLU A 40 -7.71 4.43 4.38
C GLU A 40 -6.28 4.16 4.84
N MET A 41 -5.29 4.60 4.07
CA MET A 41 -3.88 4.44 4.36
C MET A 41 -3.21 5.79 4.51
N ILE A 42 -2.44 5.94 5.57
CA ILE A 42 -1.68 7.14 5.89
C ILE A 42 -0.21 6.73 6.00
N ARG A 43 0.66 7.46 5.30
CA ARG A 43 2.11 7.36 5.45
C ARG A 43 2.56 8.14 6.71
N LEU A 44 3.33 7.48 7.56
CA LEU A 44 3.84 8.01 8.82
C LEU A 44 5.28 8.56 8.68
N THR A 45 6.04 8.02 7.74
CA THR A 45 7.43 8.42 7.46
C THR A 45 7.55 9.01 6.07
N GLY A 46 7.97 10.27 5.99
CA GLY A 46 8.42 10.92 4.76
C GLY A 46 9.14 12.21 5.12
N HIS A 47 10.28 12.49 4.49
CA HIS A 47 10.93 13.78 4.61
C HIS A 47 9.91 14.84 4.19
N LEU A 48 9.43 15.63 5.16
CA LEU A 48 8.66 16.83 4.89
C LEU A 48 9.49 17.69 3.92
N PRO A 49 8.88 18.27 2.86
CA PRO A 49 9.58 19.27 2.07
C PRO A 49 10.08 20.37 3.02
N PRO A 50 11.28 20.93 2.78
CA PRO A 50 11.83 21.95 3.66
C PRO A 50 10.87 23.14 3.68
N THR A 51 10.10 23.25 4.75
CA THR A 51 9.46 24.52 5.08
C THR A 51 10.58 25.42 5.54
N GLU A 52 10.92 26.41 4.72
CA GLU A 52 11.84 27.47 5.10
C GLU A 52 11.40 28.03 6.47
N GLY A 53 12.25 27.87 7.49
CA GLY A 53 12.06 28.50 8.80
C GLY A 53 11.82 27.58 10.01
N ALA A 54 11.68 26.27 9.87
CA ALA A 54 11.53 25.38 11.04
C ALA A 54 12.90 24.94 11.58
N GLY A 55 13.34 25.59 12.66
CA GLY A 55 14.57 25.31 13.39
C GLY A 55 14.72 23.85 13.82
N ALA A 56 15.97 23.44 13.99
CA ALA A 56 16.34 22.09 14.41
C ALA A 56 15.98 21.87 15.89
N ASP A 57 15.01 21.01 16.16
CA ASP A 57 14.74 20.55 17.52
C ASP A 57 15.77 19.48 17.95
N ALA A 58 16.25 19.64 19.18
CA ALA A 58 17.48 19.10 19.75
C ALA A 58 17.44 17.61 20.15
N THR A 59 16.69 16.76 19.46
CA THR A 59 16.55 15.34 19.85
C THR A 59 17.14 14.34 18.85
N GLY A 60 17.62 14.78 17.68
CA GLY A 60 18.37 13.92 16.74
C GLY A 60 17.59 12.71 16.19
N THR A 61 16.30 12.60 16.47
CA THR A 61 15.45 11.47 16.05
C THR A 61 14.75 11.70 14.72
N GLY A 62 14.92 12.85 14.07
CA GLY A 62 14.39 13.14 12.73
C GLY A 62 12.86 13.08 12.59
N MET A 63 12.14 12.80 13.68
CA MET A 63 10.69 12.64 13.72
C MET A 63 10.10 13.96 14.20
N ARG A 64 9.64 14.80 13.27
CA ARG A 64 8.90 16.02 13.63
C ARG A 64 7.56 15.64 14.28
N PRO A 65 7.08 16.41 15.28
CA PRO A 65 5.76 16.21 15.86
C PRO A 65 4.67 16.42 14.79
N ILE A 66 3.61 15.62 14.88
CA ILE A 66 2.41 15.73 14.02
C ILE A 66 1.81 17.14 14.23
N PRO A 67 1.39 17.86 13.16
CA PRO A 67 0.78 19.19 13.32
C PRO A 67 -0.46 19.17 14.22
N ALA A 68 -0.72 20.29 14.90
CA ALA A 68 -1.83 20.41 15.85
C ALA A 68 -3.22 20.18 15.24
N ASP A 69 -3.37 20.42 13.94
CA ASP A 69 -4.53 20.00 13.15
C ASP A 69 -4.22 18.66 12.47
N GLU A 70 -4.24 17.61 13.29
CA GLU A 70 -3.98 16.23 12.84
C GLU A 70 -4.98 15.83 11.74
N GLU A 71 -6.23 16.26 11.85
CA GLU A 71 -7.31 15.85 10.96
C GLU A 71 -7.09 16.37 9.53
N ALA A 72 -6.86 17.67 9.35
CA ALA A 72 -6.53 18.23 8.03
C ALA A 72 -5.17 17.73 7.51
N TYR A 73 -4.19 17.56 8.41
CA TYR A 73 -2.88 17.02 8.05
C TYR A 73 -2.97 15.60 7.50
N PHE A 74 -3.77 14.74 8.12
CA PHE A 74 -3.98 13.37 7.67
C PHE A 74 -4.85 13.33 6.41
N GLU A 75 -5.92 14.12 6.31
CA GLU A 75 -6.82 14.17 5.15
C GLU A 75 -6.10 14.41 3.81
N SER A 76 -5.13 15.32 3.78
CA SER A 76 -4.32 15.62 2.57
C SER A 76 -3.40 14.47 2.14
N ARG A 77 -3.04 13.56 3.06
CA ARG A 77 -2.10 12.45 2.83
C ARG A 77 -2.76 11.08 2.75
N VAL A 78 -4.08 11.00 2.91
CA VAL A 78 -4.79 9.72 2.87
C VAL A 78 -4.82 9.16 1.45
N CYS A 79 -4.24 7.98 1.28
CA CYS A 79 -4.54 7.10 0.16
C CYS A 79 -5.79 6.27 0.50
N THR A 80 -6.72 6.11 -0.42
CA THR A 80 -7.94 5.32 -0.18
C THR A 80 -8.08 4.21 -1.20
N ALA A 81 -8.69 3.11 -0.78
CA ALA A 81 -9.22 2.09 -1.68
C ALA A 81 -10.71 1.89 -1.41
N GLN A 82 -11.50 1.91 -2.48
CA GLN A 82 -12.93 1.67 -2.46
C GLN A 82 -13.24 0.55 -3.44
N PHE A 83 -13.86 -0.51 -2.96
CA PHE A 83 -14.35 -1.59 -3.78
C PHE A 83 -15.83 -1.85 -3.48
N LYS A 84 -16.51 -2.59 -4.35
CA LYS A 84 -17.85 -3.12 -4.07
C LYS A 84 -17.71 -4.63 -4.00
N LEU A 85 -18.41 -5.28 -3.06
CA LEU A 85 -18.28 -6.73 -2.84
C LEU A 85 -18.46 -7.58 -4.12
N THR A 86 -19.22 -7.07 -5.10
CA THR A 86 -19.50 -7.72 -6.38
C THR A 86 -18.76 -7.11 -7.58
N SER A 87 -17.98 -6.05 -7.38
CA SER A 87 -17.22 -5.37 -8.43
C SER A 87 -15.87 -6.04 -8.63
N LEU A 88 -15.40 -6.10 -9.87
CA LEU A 88 -14.04 -6.53 -10.20
C LEU A 88 -13.05 -5.35 -10.20
N ASP A 89 -13.58 -4.14 -10.01
CA ASP A 89 -12.83 -2.89 -10.04
C ASP A 89 -12.73 -2.30 -8.64
N VAL A 90 -11.53 -1.83 -8.31
CA VAL A 90 -11.24 -1.04 -7.12
C VAL A 90 -10.90 0.38 -7.56
N LYS A 91 -11.54 1.37 -6.93
CA LYS A 91 -11.17 2.78 -7.06
C LYS A 91 -10.12 3.11 -6.01
N LEU A 92 -8.93 3.48 -6.46
CA LEU A 92 -7.87 3.99 -5.60
C LEU A 92 -7.83 5.52 -5.70
N ARG A 93 -7.55 6.19 -4.60
CA ARG A 93 -7.16 7.60 -4.56
C ARG A 93 -5.79 7.68 -3.91
N ILE A 94 -4.82 8.33 -4.54
CA ILE A 94 -3.45 8.43 -4.01
C ILE A 94 -3.19 9.89 -3.61
N ARG A 95 -3.22 10.16 -2.30
CA ARG A 95 -3.11 11.53 -1.74
C ARG A 95 -4.11 12.50 -2.40
N GLU A 96 -3.68 13.73 -2.70
CA GLU A 96 -4.48 14.76 -3.36
C GLU A 96 -4.75 14.50 -4.85
N GLN A 97 -4.17 13.46 -5.45
CA GLN A 97 -4.26 13.21 -6.89
C GLN A 97 -5.08 11.95 -7.23
N ARG A 98 -5.92 12.15 -8.25
CA ARG A 98 -6.51 11.20 -9.22
C ARG A 98 -7.17 9.93 -8.67
N ASN A 99 -8.38 9.68 -9.16
CA ASN A 99 -9.00 8.36 -9.10
C ASN A 99 -8.27 7.43 -10.07
N ILE A 100 -7.59 6.41 -9.54
CA ILE A 100 -6.96 5.34 -10.30
C ILE A 100 -7.88 4.11 -10.24
N GLU A 101 -8.07 3.46 -11.37
CA GLU A 101 -8.83 2.20 -11.44
C GLU A 101 -7.86 1.02 -11.40
N LEU A 102 -7.91 0.25 -10.31
CA LEU A 102 -7.27 -1.05 -10.21
C LEU A 102 -8.27 -2.10 -10.71
N LYS A 103 -8.00 -2.60 -11.92
CA LYS A 103 -8.92 -3.46 -12.67
C LYS A 103 -8.47 -4.90 -12.62
N ARG A 104 -9.37 -5.80 -12.26
CA ARG A 104 -9.16 -7.23 -12.45
C ARG A 104 -9.24 -7.57 -13.93
N GLN A 105 -8.25 -8.28 -14.45
CA GLN A 105 -8.21 -8.57 -15.91
C GLN A 105 -9.35 -9.48 -16.37
N LYS A 106 -9.81 -10.42 -15.54
CA LYS A 106 -10.93 -11.36 -15.82
C LYS A 106 -11.63 -11.74 -14.51
N VAL A 107 -12.90 -12.17 -14.58
CA VAL A 107 -13.74 -12.57 -13.43
C VAL A 107 -13.06 -13.57 -12.49
N LEU A 108 -12.27 -14.51 -13.00
CA LEU A 108 -11.56 -15.53 -12.21
C LEU A 108 -10.05 -15.29 -12.12
N SER A 109 -9.55 -14.18 -12.67
CA SER A 109 -8.12 -13.86 -12.66
C SER A 109 -7.68 -13.41 -11.28
N THR A 110 -6.47 -13.74 -10.85
CA THR A 110 -5.86 -13.11 -9.66
C THR A 110 -5.04 -11.87 -10.04
N ARG A 111 -5.04 -11.49 -11.34
CA ARG A 111 -4.28 -10.37 -11.89
C ARG A 111 -5.07 -9.08 -11.85
N TYR A 112 -4.46 -8.03 -11.32
CA TYR A 112 -5.02 -6.68 -11.24
C TYR A 112 -4.04 -5.67 -11.82
N SER A 113 -4.52 -4.79 -12.68
CA SER A 113 -3.71 -3.81 -13.38
C SER A 113 -4.20 -2.39 -13.10
N PHE A 114 -3.27 -1.44 -13.01
CA PHE A 114 -3.58 -0.02 -12.93
C PHE A 114 -2.52 0.78 -13.70
N VAL A 115 -2.90 1.97 -14.16
CA VAL A 115 -1.94 2.93 -14.71
C VAL A 115 -1.33 3.68 -13.53
N SER A 116 -0.01 3.65 -13.36
CA SER A 116 0.74 4.36 -12.32
C SER A 116 0.93 5.83 -12.71
N PRO A 117 0.28 6.80 -12.05
CA PRO A 117 0.55 8.21 -12.30
C PRO A 117 1.99 8.60 -11.99
N ALA A 118 2.56 8.10 -10.89
CA ALA A 118 3.92 8.45 -10.47
C ALA A 118 4.96 8.08 -11.52
N LEU A 119 4.90 6.88 -12.10
CA LEU A 119 5.84 6.47 -13.15
C LEU A 119 5.50 7.08 -14.52
N SER A 120 4.22 7.34 -14.80
CA SER A 120 3.80 7.88 -16.11
C SER A 120 4.33 9.30 -16.37
N VAL A 121 4.48 10.12 -15.32
CA VAL A 121 5.04 11.47 -15.45
C VAL A 121 6.54 11.40 -15.81
N GLY A 122 7.30 10.50 -15.19
CA GLY A 122 8.73 10.37 -15.41
C GLY A 122 9.12 9.70 -16.74
N GLN A 123 8.29 8.80 -17.26
CA GLN A 123 8.59 8.00 -18.46
C GLN A 123 7.95 8.53 -19.75
N GLY A 124 7.16 9.61 -19.69
CA GLY A 124 6.59 10.25 -20.89
C GLY A 124 5.48 9.45 -21.58
N GLY A 125 4.85 8.52 -20.87
CA GLY A 125 3.80 7.64 -21.38
C GLY A 125 3.06 6.91 -20.26
N ALA A 126 1.93 6.27 -20.57
CA ALA A 126 1.17 5.53 -19.57
C ALA A 126 1.93 4.26 -19.15
N VAL A 127 2.35 4.21 -17.89
CA VAL A 127 3.01 3.04 -17.30
C VAL A 127 1.96 2.18 -16.61
N VAL A 128 1.79 0.94 -17.07
CA VAL A 128 0.86 -0.01 -16.48
C VAL A 128 1.61 -0.90 -15.51
N LEU A 129 1.12 -0.97 -14.28
CA LEU A 129 1.61 -1.87 -13.26
C LEU A 129 0.57 -2.97 -13.02
N THR A 130 1.04 -4.21 -12.90
CA THR A 130 0.18 -5.38 -12.75
C THR A 130 0.61 -6.22 -11.55
N TRP A 131 -0.31 -6.40 -10.61
CA TRP A 131 -0.23 -7.43 -9.59
C TRP A 131 -0.55 -8.78 -10.22
N GLU A 132 0.34 -9.74 -10.08
CA GLU A 132 0.17 -11.12 -10.55
C GLU A 132 0.70 -12.12 -9.52
N THR A 133 0.26 -13.38 -9.60
CA THR A 133 0.75 -14.44 -8.73
C THR A 133 2.24 -14.67 -8.95
N ASP A 134 3.01 -14.73 -7.86
CA ASP A 134 4.44 -15.06 -7.91
C ASP A 134 4.64 -16.58 -7.84
N SER A 135 4.79 -17.22 -9.00
CA SER A 135 4.92 -18.67 -9.13
C SER A 135 6.31 -19.22 -8.81
N GLU A 136 7.31 -18.36 -8.56
CA GLU A 136 8.70 -18.80 -8.37
C GLU A 136 8.88 -19.77 -7.19
N ASN A 137 8.02 -19.67 -6.16
CA ASN A 137 8.18 -20.42 -4.91
C ASN A 137 7.05 -21.42 -4.62
N ASN A 138 6.14 -21.70 -5.57
CA ASN A 138 4.96 -22.58 -5.39
C ASN A 138 4.10 -22.26 -4.15
N ALA A 139 4.28 -21.09 -3.54
CA ALA A 139 3.63 -20.69 -2.31
C ALA A 139 2.32 -19.97 -2.62
N VAL A 140 1.22 -20.52 -2.13
CA VAL A 140 -0.13 -19.99 -2.35
C VAL A 140 -0.28 -18.60 -1.72
N GLY A 141 -0.77 -17.65 -2.50
CA GLY A 141 -1.05 -16.29 -2.04
C GLY A 141 0.14 -15.33 -2.13
N ASN A 142 1.27 -15.74 -2.70
CA ASN A 142 2.34 -14.80 -3.04
C ASN A 142 2.01 -14.04 -4.32
N PHE A 143 2.34 -12.76 -4.34
CA PHE A 143 2.10 -11.88 -5.48
C PHE A 143 3.34 -11.04 -5.79
N ARG A 144 3.40 -10.51 -7.00
CA ARG A 144 4.41 -9.55 -7.41
C ARG A 144 3.78 -8.45 -8.24
N LEU A 145 4.29 -7.24 -8.08
CA LEU A 145 3.95 -6.08 -8.88
C LEU A 145 4.99 -5.93 -9.99
N VAL A 146 4.54 -6.04 -11.23
CA VAL A 146 5.40 -5.94 -12.42
C VAL A 146 5.03 -4.72 -13.25
N GLN A 147 6.02 -4.08 -13.84
CA GLN A 147 5.81 -3.10 -14.91
C GLN A 147 5.54 -3.85 -16.23
N GLU A 148 4.43 -3.52 -16.90
CA GLU A 148 4.13 -4.08 -18.21
C GLU A 148 5.08 -3.48 -19.27
N GLY A 149 5.66 -4.33 -20.11
CA GLY A 149 6.59 -3.94 -21.18
C GLY A 149 7.96 -4.58 -21.03
N ASP A 150 8.60 -4.40 -19.87
CA ASP A 150 9.93 -4.96 -19.56
C ASP A 150 9.89 -6.09 -18.51
N SER A 151 8.72 -6.35 -17.91
CA SER A 151 8.53 -7.34 -16.85
C SER A 151 9.40 -7.09 -15.61
N GLN A 152 9.79 -5.83 -15.37
CA GLN A 152 10.53 -5.46 -14.17
C GLN A 152 9.65 -5.67 -12.93
N VAL A 153 10.16 -6.41 -11.95
CA VAL A 153 9.49 -6.61 -10.66
C VAL A 153 9.84 -5.45 -9.74
N LEU A 154 8.83 -4.72 -9.28
CA LEU A 154 9.00 -3.58 -8.37
C LEU A 154 8.85 -4.00 -6.90
N VAL A 155 7.80 -4.77 -6.61
CA VAL A 155 7.46 -5.20 -5.26
C VAL A 155 7.05 -6.66 -5.28
N LYS A 156 7.49 -7.46 -4.30
CA LYS A 156 6.93 -8.80 -4.04
C LYS A 156 6.12 -8.77 -2.75
N PHE A 157 5.00 -9.47 -2.72
CA PHE A 157 4.25 -9.77 -1.52
C PHE A 157 4.45 -11.23 -1.14
N ARG A 158 4.88 -11.47 0.10
CA ARG A 158 4.98 -12.80 0.71
C ARG A 158 3.86 -12.98 1.71
N ASN A 159 3.02 -13.98 1.46
CA ASN A 159 1.90 -14.31 2.33
C ASN A 159 2.36 -15.11 3.54
N GLU A 160 1.86 -14.76 4.73
CA GLU A 160 2.03 -15.56 5.94
C GLU A 160 0.69 -16.22 6.31
N ALA A 161 0.27 -17.19 5.49
CA ALA A 161 -1.08 -17.77 5.51
C ALA A 161 -1.54 -18.37 6.85
N PHE A 162 -0.61 -18.72 7.74
CA PHE A 162 -0.89 -19.38 9.03
C PHE A 162 -0.62 -18.47 10.25
N SER A 163 -0.34 -17.18 10.03
CA SER A 163 -0.09 -16.24 11.11
C SER A 163 -1.38 -15.52 11.53
N ASN A 164 -1.62 -15.48 12.84
CA ASN A 164 -2.69 -14.68 13.44
C ASN A 164 -2.24 -13.25 13.77
N GLU A 165 -0.92 -13.00 13.72
CA GLU A 165 -0.31 -11.71 14.05
C GLU A 165 0.09 -10.95 12.79
N ARG A 166 0.37 -11.64 11.69
CA ARG A 166 0.90 -11.06 10.45
C ARG A 166 0.07 -11.46 9.23
N VAL A 167 -0.15 -10.49 8.34
CA VAL A 167 -0.74 -10.72 7.02
C VAL A 167 0.31 -11.27 6.06
N GLY A 168 1.50 -10.67 6.08
CA GLY A 168 2.60 -10.97 5.19
C GLY A 168 3.63 -9.85 5.17
N THR A 169 4.45 -9.82 4.13
CA THR A 169 5.47 -8.80 3.91
C THR A 169 5.46 -8.27 2.49
N PHE A 170 5.75 -6.97 2.32
CA PHE A 170 6.14 -6.41 1.03
C PHE A 170 7.67 -6.31 0.96
N GLU A 171 8.26 -6.85 -0.11
CA GLU A 171 9.66 -6.72 -0.47
C GLU A 171 9.75 -5.70 -1.60
N VAL A 172 10.13 -4.46 -1.30
CA VAL A 172 10.37 -3.41 -2.29
C VAL A 172 11.77 -3.62 -2.84
N LEU A 173 11.87 -4.08 -4.09
CA LEU A 173 13.11 -4.59 -4.67
C LEU A 173 14.07 -3.48 -5.08
N ASP A 174 13.55 -2.31 -5.43
CA ASP A 174 14.34 -1.11 -5.65
C ASP A 174 14.26 -0.20 -4.42
N GLY A 175 15.30 -0.21 -3.58
CA GLY A 175 15.37 0.65 -2.38
C GLY A 175 15.40 2.16 -2.69
N ALA A 176 15.49 2.56 -3.95
CA ALA A 176 15.38 3.95 -4.41
C ALA A 176 14.02 4.28 -5.05
N MET A 177 13.02 3.39 -4.91
CA MET A 177 11.70 3.64 -5.47
C MET A 177 11.11 4.92 -4.89
N ASP A 178 10.60 5.79 -5.77
CA ASP A 178 9.98 7.04 -5.37
C ASP A 178 8.85 6.79 -4.36
N GLU A 179 8.70 7.73 -3.42
CA GLU A 179 7.72 7.62 -2.36
C GLU A 179 6.31 7.42 -2.90
N LEU A 180 5.91 8.12 -3.96
CA LEU A 180 4.57 7.99 -4.55
C LEU A 180 4.38 6.62 -5.19
N VAL A 181 5.40 6.09 -5.86
CA VAL A 181 5.35 4.73 -6.43
C VAL A 181 5.21 3.70 -5.31
N THR A 182 5.86 3.93 -4.16
CA THR A 182 5.75 3.04 -3.00
C THR A 182 4.35 3.11 -2.39
N ASP A 183 3.76 4.30 -2.29
CA ASP A 183 2.36 4.47 -1.84
C ASP A 183 1.40 3.73 -2.77
N GLU A 184 1.55 3.91 -4.09
CA GLU A 184 0.77 3.22 -5.12
C GLU A 184 0.87 1.71 -4.98
N ALA A 185 2.09 1.18 -4.84
CA ALA A 185 2.31 -0.25 -4.68
C ALA A 185 1.64 -0.80 -3.40
N VAL A 186 1.83 -0.13 -2.25
CA VAL A 186 1.30 -0.62 -0.97
C VAL A 186 -0.24 -0.62 -0.97
N ILE A 187 -0.89 0.49 -1.34
CA ILE A 187 -2.36 0.55 -1.28
C ILE A 187 -3.04 -0.33 -2.34
N SER A 188 -2.46 -0.41 -3.56
CA SER A 188 -2.99 -1.30 -4.60
C SER A 188 -2.82 -2.77 -4.23
N GLY A 189 -1.68 -3.13 -3.62
CA GLY A 189 -1.41 -4.47 -3.12
C GLY A 189 -2.39 -4.87 -2.02
N LEU A 190 -2.58 -4.02 -1.02
CA LEU A 190 -3.57 -4.26 0.05
C LEU A 190 -4.99 -4.40 -0.49
N ALA A 191 -5.39 -3.56 -1.43
CA ALA A 191 -6.70 -3.64 -2.07
C ALA A 191 -6.87 -4.95 -2.86
N MET A 192 -5.86 -5.34 -3.64
CA MET A 192 -5.86 -6.60 -4.38
C MET A 192 -5.97 -7.80 -3.43
N LEU A 193 -5.24 -7.80 -2.31
CA LEU A 193 -5.30 -8.85 -1.30
C LEU A 193 -6.71 -8.96 -0.67
N ALA A 194 -7.37 -7.82 -0.44
CA ALA A 194 -8.75 -7.78 0.02
C ALA A 194 -9.71 -8.44 -0.98
N MET A 195 -9.52 -8.19 -2.28
CA MET A 195 -10.36 -8.72 -3.36
C MET A 195 -10.10 -10.20 -3.67
N ASN A 196 -8.85 -10.65 -3.55
CA ASN A 196 -8.45 -12.04 -3.78
C ASN A 196 -8.67 -12.97 -2.56
N GLN A 197 -9.38 -12.49 -1.53
CA GLN A 197 -9.82 -13.27 -0.37
C GLN A 197 -8.68 -13.95 0.40
N SER A 198 -7.67 -13.20 0.87
CA SER A 198 -6.95 -13.69 2.05
C SER A 198 -7.96 -13.74 3.20
N PHE A 199 -8.36 -14.95 3.62
CA PHE A 199 -9.52 -15.20 4.48
C PHE A 199 -9.61 -14.27 5.71
N ASN A 200 -8.48 -13.89 6.29
CA ASN A 200 -8.42 -12.99 7.44
C ASN A 200 -8.58 -11.50 7.07
N LEU A 201 -7.95 -11.00 5.99
CA LEU A 201 -8.10 -9.59 5.58
C LEU A 201 -9.48 -9.34 4.96
N ALA A 202 -9.96 -10.24 4.10
CA ALA A 202 -11.31 -10.19 3.57
C ALA A 202 -12.35 -10.35 4.70
N GLY A 203 -12.05 -11.18 5.71
CA GLY A 203 -12.82 -11.25 6.95
C GLY A 203 -12.84 -9.93 7.73
N MET A 204 -11.71 -9.22 7.86
CA MET A 204 -11.68 -7.89 8.49
C MET A 204 -12.50 -6.86 7.73
N VAL A 205 -12.43 -6.86 6.39
CA VAL A 205 -13.23 -5.97 5.54
C VAL A 205 -14.72 -6.29 5.64
N MET A 206 -15.10 -7.56 5.55
CA MET A 206 -16.50 -7.99 5.57
C MET A 206 -17.12 -7.95 6.98
N PHE A 207 -16.32 -8.22 8.02
CA PHE A 207 -16.78 -8.33 9.41
C PHE A 207 -16.22 -7.24 10.35
N GLY A 208 -15.65 -6.14 9.84
CA GLY A 208 -15.26 -4.95 10.61
C GLY A 208 -16.41 -4.28 11.36
N ARG A 209 -16.30 -3.94 12.65
CA ARG A 209 -17.42 -3.25 13.34
C ARG A 209 -17.31 -1.77 12.99
N SER A 210 -18.46 -1.16 12.68
CA SER A 210 -18.66 0.28 12.47
C SER A 210 -18.29 1.08 13.71
#